data_AF-A0A4Y6UR72-F1
#
_entry.id   AF-A0A4Y6UR72-F1
#
_cell.length_a   1.000
_cell.length_b   1.000
_cell.length_c   1.000
_cell.angle_alpha   90.00
_cell.angle_beta   90.00
_cell.angle_gamma   90.00
#
_symmetry.space_group_name_H-M   'P 1'
#
loop_
_entity.id
_entity.type
_entity.pdbx_description
1 polymer ?
#
loop_
_entity_poly.entity_id
_entity_poly.type
_entity_poly.pdbx_seq_one_letter_code
_entity_poly.pdbx_strand_id
1 'polypeptide(L)'
;MEQPKKFSVRFDWPYHFVTLPLALAVLIASIVNLTRVSGEGGATLPAWILVVTGVCLIFAASRIRVYATKTQDRIVRVEEGFRYYRLTGREIDRRLSLAQVIALRNAGDKEFPALCSRAAEENWDAKRIRSAIKAFRPDTMRI
;
A
#
# COMPACT_ATOMS: atom_id res chain seq x y z
N MET A 1 -25.05 -0.22 19.53
CA MET A 1 -24.19 -1.03 18.65
C MET A 1 -23.33 -0.08 17.84
N GLU A 2 -22.05 0.08 18.19
CA GLU A 2 -21.12 0.85 17.35
C GLU A 2 -20.97 0.15 16.00
N GLN A 3 -21.16 0.89 14.91
CA GLN A 3 -20.96 0.34 13.58
C GLN A 3 -19.50 -0.03 13.36
N PRO A 4 -19.19 -1.14 12.67
CA PRO A 4 -17.81 -1.47 12.36
C PRO A 4 -17.18 -0.33 11.56
N LYS A 5 -16.12 0.28 12.11
CA LYS A 5 -15.42 1.41 11.49
C LYS A 5 -14.99 1.01 10.09
N LYS A 6 -15.60 1.62 9.06
CA LYS A 6 -15.29 1.32 7.65
C LYS A 6 -13.80 1.58 7.41
N PHE A 7 -13.12 0.60 6.84
CA PHE A 7 -11.76 0.77 6.33
C PHE A 7 -11.80 1.80 5.21
N SER A 8 -11.35 3.03 5.48
CA SER A 8 -11.16 4.04 4.46
C SER A 8 -9.79 3.88 3.81
N VAL A 9 -9.75 4.00 2.49
CA VAL A 9 -8.50 4.15 1.76
C VAL A 9 -7.86 5.47 2.21
N ARG A 10 -6.61 5.41 2.65
CA ARG A 10 -5.83 6.61 2.98
C ARG A 10 -5.08 7.05 1.74
N PHE A 11 -5.33 8.28 1.32
CA PHE A 11 -4.56 8.92 0.26
C PHE A 11 -3.49 9.80 0.88
N ASP A 12 -2.24 9.54 0.52
CA ASP A 12 -1.14 10.46 0.76
C ASP A 12 -1.29 11.65 -0.20
N TRP A 13 -1.67 12.81 0.34
CA TRP A 13 -2.09 13.96 -0.47
C TRP A 13 -0.98 14.51 -1.37
N PRO A 14 0.24 14.80 -0.85
CA PRO A 14 1.39 15.15 -1.69
C PRO A 14 1.66 14.14 -2.81
N TYR A 15 1.61 12.85 -2.51
CA TYR A 15 1.93 11.84 -3.52
C TYR A 15 0.85 11.74 -4.62
N HIS A 16 -0.43 11.60 -4.23
CA HIS A 16 -1.51 11.29 -5.17
C HIS A 16 -2.03 12.52 -5.91
N PHE A 17 -2.02 13.70 -5.27
CA PHE A 17 -2.63 14.91 -5.83
C PHE A 17 -1.60 15.97 -6.26
N VAL A 18 -0.32 15.79 -5.97
CA VAL A 18 0.75 16.69 -6.44
C VAL A 18 1.74 15.95 -7.33
N THR A 19 2.45 14.94 -6.80
CA THR A 19 3.54 14.27 -7.53
C THR A 19 3.06 13.56 -8.79
N LEU A 20 2.01 12.73 -8.70
CA LEU A 20 1.50 11.99 -9.86
C LEU A 20 0.92 12.90 -10.95
N PRO A 21 0.04 13.89 -10.64
CA PRO A 21 -0.45 14.83 -11.65
C PRO A 21 0.67 15.67 -12.27
N LEU A 22 1.65 16.11 -11.48
CA LEU A 22 2.77 16.91 -11.98
C LEU A 22 3.66 16.11 -12.93
N ALA A 23 3.98 14.86 -12.59
CA ALA A 23 4.74 13.97 -13.47
C ALA A 23 4.00 13.72 -14.80
N LEU A 24 2.66 13.59 -14.74
CA LEU A 24 1.83 13.45 -15.94
C LEU A 24 1.82 14.74 -16.77
N ALA A 25 1.70 15.90 -16.13
CA ALA A 25 1.75 17.20 -16.81
C ALA A 25 3.09 17.42 -17.52
N VAL A 26 4.20 17.05 -16.87
CA VAL A 26 5.55 17.11 -17.48
C VAL A 26 5.63 16.19 -18.70
N LEU A 27 5.11 14.97 -18.61
CA LEU A 27 5.10 14.04 -19.75
C LEU A 27 4.27 14.59 -20.91
N ILE A 28 3.07 15.10 -20.65
CA ILE A 28 2.21 15.70 -21.69
C ILE A 28 2.91 16.91 -22.32
N ALA A 29 3.45 17.82 -21.51
CA ALA A 29 4.16 19.00 -22.00
C ALA A 29 5.37 18.62 -22.86
N SER A 30 6.12 17.58 -22.47
CA SER A 30 7.28 17.09 -23.23
C SER A 30 6.88 16.51 -24.60
N ILE A 31 5.75 15.80 -24.68
CA ILE A 31 5.21 15.27 -25.94
C ILE A 31 4.75 16.41 -26.85
N VAL A 32 4.01 17.38 -26.30
CA VAL A 32 3.59 18.58 -27.06
C VAL A 32 4.83 19.32 -27.60
N ASN A 33 5.85 19.52 -26.77
CA ASN A 33 7.10 20.14 -27.20
C ASN A 33 7.79 19.35 -28.33
N LEU A 34 7.85 18.03 -28.22
CA LEU A 34 8.41 17.17 -29.26
C LEU A 34 7.67 17.32 -30.61
N THR A 35 6.34 17.35 -30.59
CA THR A 35 5.55 17.55 -31.82
C THR A 35 5.79 18.92 -32.46
N ARG A 36 5.93 19.98 -31.66
CA ARG A 36 6.21 21.33 -32.16
C ARG A 36 7.60 21.45 -32.79
N VAL A 37 8.63 21.04 -32.06
CA VAL A 37 10.03 21.11 -32.55
C VAL A 37 10.23 20.25 -33.80
N SER A 38 9.55 19.10 -33.88
CA SER A 38 9.60 18.24 -35.07
C SER A 38 8.93 18.89 -36.29
N GLY A 39 7.82 19.60 -36.10
CA GLY A 39 7.12 20.34 -37.16
C GLY A 39 7.90 21.57 -37.66
N GLU A 40 8.67 22.20 -36.79
CA GLU A 40 9.51 23.37 -37.11
C GLU A 40 10.88 22.98 -37.72
N GLY A 41 11.19 21.69 -37.86
CA GLY A 41 12.49 21.21 -38.36
C GLY A 41 13.65 21.46 -37.39
N GLY A 42 13.36 21.71 -36.11
CA GLY A 42 14.35 21.98 -35.08
C GLY A 42 15.09 20.73 -34.57
N ALA A 43 16.11 20.93 -33.73
CA ALA A 43 16.83 19.84 -33.10
C ALA A 43 15.93 19.07 -32.12
N THR A 44 15.55 17.84 -32.46
CA THR A 44 14.57 17.03 -31.71
C THR A 44 15.16 16.29 -30.51
N LEU A 45 16.49 16.13 -30.44
CA LEU A 45 17.15 15.36 -29.38
C LEU A 45 16.81 15.86 -27.96
N PRO A 46 16.87 17.17 -27.64
CA PRO A 46 16.47 17.67 -26.32
C PRO A 46 15.01 17.37 -25.98
N ALA A 47 14.11 17.43 -26.97
CA ALA A 47 12.70 17.12 -26.76
C ALA A 47 12.48 15.63 -26.45
N TRP A 48 13.23 14.73 -27.11
CA TRP A 48 13.24 13.30 -26.78
C TRP A 48 13.75 13.03 -25.36
N ILE A 49 14.82 13.70 -24.93
CA ILE A 49 15.35 13.57 -23.56
C ILE A 49 14.29 13.96 -22.53
N LEU A 50 13.52 15.02 -22.78
CA LEU A 50 12.43 15.44 -21.89
C LEU A 50 11.31 14.38 -21.82
N VAL A 51 10.93 13.78 -22.95
CA VAL A 51 9.93 12.69 -22.98
C VAL A 51 10.41 11.49 -22.17
N VAL A 52 11.65 11.04 -22.42
CA VAL A 52 12.24 9.91 -21.68
C VAL A 52 12.31 10.22 -20.19
N THR A 53 12.68 11.45 -19.81
CA THR A 53 12.71 11.89 -18.42
C THR A 53 11.31 11.86 -17.79
N GLY A 54 10.28 12.34 -18.50
CA GLY A 54 8.89 12.26 -18.07
C GLY A 54 8.43 10.81 -17.82
N VAL A 55 8.77 9.89 -18.72
CA VAL A 55 8.50 8.45 -18.55
C VAL A 55 9.23 7.89 -17.33
N CYS A 56 10.51 8.22 -17.16
CA CYS A 56 11.31 7.84 -15.99
C CYS A 56 10.68 8.33 -14.68
N LEU A 57 10.15 9.56 -14.64
CA LEU A 57 9.49 10.12 -13.46
C LEU A 57 8.21 9.36 -13.10
N ILE A 58 7.35 9.03 -14.07
CA ILE A 58 6.14 8.23 -13.85
C ILE A 58 6.51 6.83 -13.33
N PHE A 59 7.52 6.20 -13.93
CA PHE A 59 8.00 4.91 -13.50
C PHE A 59 8.58 4.98 -12.07
N ALA A 60 9.45 5.94 -11.78
CA ALA A 60 10.02 6.13 -10.46
C ALA A 60 8.94 6.37 -9.40
N ALA A 61 8.01 7.29 -9.66
CA ALA A 61 6.92 7.60 -8.73
C ALA A 61 6.11 6.35 -8.40
N SER A 62 5.67 5.58 -9.40
CA SER A 62 4.89 4.36 -9.18
C SER A 62 5.66 3.28 -8.41
N ARG A 63 6.94 3.06 -8.74
CA ARG A 63 7.79 2.05 -8.08
C ARG A 63 8.07 2.38 -6.61
N ILE A 64 8.30 3.66 -6.28
CA ILE A 64 8.52 4.10 -4.90
C ILE A 64 7.33 3.71 -4.01
N ARG A 65 6.09 3.91 -4.48
CA ARG A 65 4.90 3.54 -3.71
C ARG A 65 4.80 2.03 -3.49
N VAL A 66 5.07 1.23 -4.52
CA VAL A 66 5.07 -0.24 -4.42
C VAL A 66 6.14 -0.74 -3.44
N TYR A 67 7.33 -0.15 -3.44
CA TYR A 67 8.38 -0.53 -2.50
C TYR A 67 8.03 -0.16 -1.06
N ALA A 68 7.46 1.02 -0.85
CA ALA A 68 7.01 1.46 0.47
C ALA A 68 5.93 0.53 1.04
N THR A 69 4.88 0.21 0.26
CA THR A 69 3.80 -0.70 0.72
C THR A 69 4.31 -2.10 0.99
N LYS A 70 5.17 -2.64 0.11
CA LYS A 70 5.75 -3.98 0.31
C LYS A 70 6.60 -4.06 1.58
N THR A 71 7.37 -3.01 1.87
CA THR A 71 8.16 -2.93 3.12
C THR A 71 7.24 -2.84 4.34
N GLN A 72 6.19 -2.02 4.29
CA GLN A 72 5.19 -1.96 5.36
C GLN A 72 4.52 -3.31 5.61
N ASP A 73 4.14 -4.04 4.55
CA ASP A 73 3.49 -5.34 4.72
C ASP A 73 4.46 -6.39 5.33
N ARG A 74 5.75 -6.33 4.99
CA ARG A 74 6.78 -7.15 5.65
C ARG A 74 6.92 -6.82 7.13
N ILE A 75 6.94 -5.53 7.47
CA ILE A 75 7.01 -5.06 8.86
C ILE A 75 5.78 -5.55 9.63
N VAL A 76 4.58 -5.38 9.09
CA VAL A 76 3.33 -5.87 9.72
C VAL A 76 3.40 -7.37 9.99
N ARG A 77 3.89 -8.18 9.05
CA ARG A 77 4.03 -9.63 9.29
C ARG A 77 4.94 -9.93 10.49
N VAL A 78 6.05 -9.21 10.61
CA VAL A 78 7.02 -9.40 11.71
C VAL A 78 6.45 -8.90 13.04
N GLU A 79 5.88 -7.70 13.06
CA GLU A 79 5.29 -7.10 14.26
C GLU A 79 4.13 -7.94 14.80
N GLU A 80 3.23 -8.39 13.92
CA GLU A 80 2.09 -9.20 14.32
C GLU A 80 2.49 -10.63 14.70
N GLY A 81 3.50 -11.20 14.05
CA GLY A 81 4.09 -12.47 14.44
C GLY A 81 4.75 -12.39 15.83
N PHE A 82 5.52 -11.35 16.09
CA PHE A 82 6.12 -11.11 17.40
C PHE A 82 5.07 -10.81 18.47
N ARG A 83 4.02 -10.05 18.13
CA ARG A 83 2.87 -9.82 19.03
C ARG A 83 2.21 -11.14 19.42
N TYR A 84 1.96 -12.01 18.44
CA TYR A 84 1.37 -13.32 18.71
C TYR A 84 2.26 -14.18 19.62
N TYR A 85 3.57 -14.17 19.37
CA TYR A 85 4.55 -14.85 20.21
C TYR A 85 4.56 -14.31 21.64
N ARG A 86 4.56 -12.98 21.83
CA ARG A 86 4.51 -12.35 23.16
C ARG A 86 3.26 -12.71 23.95
N LEU A 87 2.12 -12.91 23.28
CA LEU A 87 0.84 -13.23 23.92
C LEU A 87 0.65 -14.72 24.20
N THR A 88 1.24 -15.61 23.40
CA THR A 88 0.96 -17.06 23.46
C THR A 88 2.17 -17.94 23.72
N GLY A 89 3.39 -17.40 23.59
CA GLY A 89 4.64 -18.15 23.62
C GLY A 89 4.90 -19.02 22.38
N ARG A 90 4.08 -18.90 21.32
CA ARG A 90 4.15 -19.74 20.11
C ARG A 90 4.29 -18.89 18.84
N GLU A 91 4.82 -19.47 17.78
CA GLU A 91 4.82 -18.82 16.47
C GLU A 91 3.40 -18.70 15.92
N ILE A 92 3.14 -17.63 15.15
CA ILE A 92 1.90 -17.47 14.40
C ILE A 92 1.77 -18.58 13.34
N ASP A 93 0.55 -19.06 13.13
CA ASP A 93 0.31 -20.13 12.15
C ASP A 93 0.74 -19.71 10.73
N ARG A 94 1.65 -20.48 10.13
CA ARG A 94 2.22 -20.21 8.80
C ARG A 94 1.19 -20.33 7.67
N ARG A 95 0.03 -20.96 7.92
CA ARG A 95 -1.10 -21.03 6.98
C ARG A 95 -1.75 -19.67 6.76
N LEU A 96 -1.56 -18.71 7.68
CA LEU A 96 -2.08 -17.36 7.52
C LEU A 96 -1.30 -16.60 6.44
N SER A 97 -2.01 -16.22 5.39
CA SER A 97 -1.54 -15.34 4.33
C SER A 97 -1.25 -13.92 4.85
N LEU A 98 -0.47 -13.18 4.07
CA LEU A 98 -0.13 -11.79 4.39
C LEU A 98 -1.39 -10.91 4.56
N ALA A 99 -2.37 -11.10 3.69
CA ALA A 99 -3.61 -10.34 3.72
C ALA A 99 -4.45 -10.60 4.98
N GLN A 100 -4.47 -11.85 5.47
CA GLN A 100 -5.12 -12.21 6.73
C GLN A 100 -4.39 -11.58 7.92
N VAL A 101 -3.05 -11.64 7.96
CA VAL A 101 -2.26 -11.00 9.02
C VAL A 101 -2.46 -9.48 9.06
N ILE A 102 -2.49 -8.82 7.88
CA ILE A 102 -2.80 -7.40 7.77
C ILE A 102 -4.21 -7.06 8.27
N ALA A 103 -5.18 -7.97 8.13
CA ALA A 103 -6.52 -7.80 8.69
C ALA A 103 -6.52 -7.97 10.22
N LEU A 104 -5.82 -8.99 10.74
CA LEU A 104 -5.72 -9.32 12.17
C LEU A 104 -4.98 -8.26 12.99
N ARG A 105 -4.10 -7.45 12.37
CA ARG A 105 -3.46 -6.27 12.97
C ARG A 105 -4.43 -5.35 13.72
N ASN A 106 -5.66 -5.26 13.23
CA ASN A 106 -6.67 -4.37 13.78
C ASN A 106 -7.48 -5.02 14.92
N ALA A 107 -7.19 -6.27 15.28
CA ALA A 107 -7.77 -6.94 16.43
C ALA A 107 -7.05 -6.53 17.72
N GLY A 108 -7.81 -6.35 18.80
CA GLY A 108 -7.28 -6.09 20.14
C GLY A 108 -6.55 -7.30 20.72
N ASP A 109 -5.59 -7.06 21.61
CA ASP A 109 -4.67 -8.09 22.11
C ASP A 109 -5.38 -9.27 22.80
N LYS A 110 -6.54 -9.05 23.42
CA LYS A 110 -7.33 -10.09 24.10
C LYS A 110 -7.97 -11.09 23.13
N GLU A 111 -8.43 -10.63 21.96
CA GLU A 111 -9.11 -11.48 20.97
C GLU A 111 -8.18 -11.97 19.86
N PHE A 112 -7.02 -11.30 19.69
CA PHE A 112 -6.10 -11.56 18.59
C PHE A 112 -5.64 -13.03 18.50
N PRO A 113 -5.14 -13.69 19.57
CA PRO A 113 -4.73 -15.09 19.47
C PRO A 113 -5.85 -16.03 19.01
N ALA A 114 -7.04 -15.88 19.57
CA ALA A 114 -8.20 -16.70 19.22
C ALA A 114 -8.65 -16.47 17.76
N LEU A 115 -8.61 -15.22 17.29
CA LEU A 115 -8.93 -14.89 15.89
C LEU A 115 -7.89 -15.46 14.91
N CYS A 116 -6.60 -15.47 15.27
CA CYS A 116 -5.56 -16.09 14.45
C CYS A 116 -5.80 -17.60 14.28
N SER A 117 -6.05 -18.33 15.38
CA SER A 117 -6.33 -19.77 15.33
C SER A 117 -7.56 -20.07 14.49
N ARG A 118 -8.67 -19.36 14.73
CA ARG A 118 -9.91 -19.54 13.96
C ARG A 118 -9.74 -19.21 12.49
N ALA A 119 -9.04 -18.13 12.16
CA ALA A 119 -8.79 -17.75 10.77
C ALA A 119 -7.97 -18.81 10.03
N ALA A 120 -7.04 -19.48 10.71
CA ALA A 120 -6.23 -20.55 10.13
C ALA A 120 -7.01 -21.87 10.01
N GLU A 121 -7.83 -22.23 11.00
CA GLU A 121 -8.63 -23.46 11.02
C GLU A 121 -9.81 -23.41 10.06
N GLU A 122 -10.57 -22.30 10.08
CA GLU A 122 -11.76 -22.11 9.26
C GLU A 122 -11.45 -21.49 7.88
N ASN A 123 -10.16 -21.27 7.55
CA ASN A 123 -9.68 -20.69 6.30
C ASN A 123 -10.38 -19.36 5.91
N TRP A 124 -10.43 -18.41 6.86
CA TRP A 124 -11.14 -17.13 6.65
C TRP A 124 -10.44 -16.21 5.67
N ASP A 125 -11.18 -15.52 4.82
CA ASP A 125 -10.60 -14.42 4.03
C ASP A 125 -10.38 -13.16 4.90
N ALA A 126 -9.60 -12.22 4.37
CA ALA A 126 -9.30 -10.97 5.07
C ALA A 126 -10.56 -10.13 5.38
N LYS A 127 -11.62 -10.27 4.57
CA LYS A 127 -12.88 -9.57 4.76
C LYS A 127 -13.64 -10.14 5.96
N ARG A 128 -13.77 -11.46 6.06
CA ARG A 128 -14.40 -12.16 7.19
C ARG A 128 -13.67 -11.89 8.50
N ILE A 129 -12.33 -11.88 8.49
CA ILE A 129 -11.54 -11.46 9.65
C ILE A 129 -11.93 -10.06 10.11
N ARG A 130 -11.95 -9.08 9.19
CA ARG A 130 -12.30 -7.69 9.53
C ARG A 130 -13.70 -7.56 10.12
N SER A 131 -14.67 -8.35 9.66
CA SER A 131 -16.02 -8.36 10.22
C SER A 131 -16.12 -9.06 11.58
N ALA A 132 -15.17 -9.94 11.92
CA ALA A 132 -15.19 -10.69 13.17
C ALA A 132 -14.52 -9.94 14.35
N ILE A 133 -13.74 -8.89 14.07
CA ILE A 133 -13.07 -8.06 15.07
C ILE A 133 -14.12 -7.28 15.88
N LYS A 134 -14.10 -7.46 17.20
CA LYS A 134 -14.99 -6.72 18.12
C LYS A 134 -14.24 -5.58 18.82
N ALA A 135 -13.00 -5.80 19.19
CA ALA A 135 -12.16 -4.81 19.85
C ALA A 135 -11.19 -4.19 18.82
N PHE A 136 -11.63 -3.11 18.16
CA PHE A 136 -10.84 -2.50 17.10
C PHE A 136 -9.60 -1.75 17.62
N ARG A 137 -8.43 -2.14 17.15
CA ARG A 137 -7.15 -1.44 17.35
C ARG A 137 -6.84 -0.58 16.12
N PRO A 138 -6.75 0.76 16.26
CA PRO A 138 -6.41 1.63 15.14
C PRO A 138 -4.94 1.47 14.73
N ASP A 139 -4.69 1.51 13.42
CA ASP A 139 -3.35 1.64 12.84
C ASP A 139 -3.13 3.11 12.44
N THR A 140 -2.33 3.83 13.22
CA THR A 140 -2.02 5.25 13.01
C THR A 140 -0.76 5.47 12.18
N MET A 141 0.07 4.44 11.99
CA MET A 141 1.38 4.55 11.33
C MET A 141 1.34 4.19 9.84
N ARG A 142 0.27 3.54 9.36
CA ARG A 142 0.11 3.22 7.93
C ARG A 142 -0.47 4.39 7.12
N ILE A 143 0.15 4.62 5.96
CA ILE A 143 -0.12 5.70 5.01
C ILE A 143 -0.65 5.11 3.70
#